data_AF-A0A2N1I9S3-F1
#
_entry.id   AF-A0A2N1I9S3-F1
#
_cell.length_a   1.000
_cell.length_b   1.000
_cell.length_c   1.000
_cell.angle_alpha   90.00
_cell.angle_beta   90.00
_cell.angle_gamma   90.00
#
_symmetry.space_group_name_H-M   'P 1'
#
loop_
_entity.id
_entity.type
_entity.pdbx_description
1 polymer ?
#
loop_
_entity_poly.entity_id
_entity_poly.type
_entity_poly.pdbx_seq_one_letter_code
_entity_poly.pdbx_strand_id
1 'polypeptide(L)'
;MSNDTKKSLEEINEVSRQLLSRMLAIHRDSKTQPQVLDLDISEEQSANKENKKSAELTELTQKRQILITKLFKESTAENLNTESDLLQKMIALDSELTANAKLSKQAITAQVIKIKKSKKVTKSYQKY
;
A
#
# COMPACT_ATOMS: atom_id res chain seq x y z
N MET A 1 -5.50 -7.05 31.83
CA MET A 1 -4.34 -6.89 30.92
C MET A 1 -4.52 -7.67 29.61
N SER A 2 -4.90 -8.96 29.60
CA SER A 2 -5.10 -9.74 28.34
C SER A 2 -6.09 -9.13 27.33
N ASN A 3 -7.18 -8.53 27.79
CA ASN A 3 -8.20 -7.94 26.90
C ASN A 3 -7.67 -6.75 26.08
N ASP A 4 -6.67 -6.01 26.57
CA ASP A 4 -6.11 -4.87 25.86
C ASP A 4 -5.17 -5.32 24.73
N THR A 5 -4.41 -6.40 24.96
CA THR A 5 -3.56 -7.03 23.94
C THR A 5 -4.40 -7.59 22.79
N LYS A 6 -5.48 -8.31 23.12
CA LYS A 6 -6.44 -8.83 22.13
C LYS A 6 -7.00 -7.72 21.24
N LYS A 7 -7.57 -6.68 21.86
CA LYS A 7 -8.18 -5.55 21.15
C LYS A 7 -7.16 -4.82 20.26
N SER A 8 -5.93 -4.64 20.76
CA SER A 8 -4.86 -3.99 20.01
C SER A 8 -4.46 -4.82 18.78
N LEU A 9 -4.34 -6.14 18.92
CA LEU A 9 -4.05 -7.04 17.78
C LEU A 9 -5.20 -7.07 16.76
N GLU A 10 -6.45 -7.07 17.20
CA GLU A 10 -7.62 -6.96 16.32
C GLU A 10 -7.60 -5.66 15.53
N GLU A 11 -7.29 -4.52 16.16
CA GLU A 11 -7.20 -3.23 15.49
C GLU A 11 -6.04 -3.19 14.48
N ILE A 12 -4.86 -3.72 14.83
CA ILE A 12 -3.73 -3.81 13.90
C ILE A 12 -4.09 -4.67 12.68
N ASN A 13 -4.72 -5.82 12.91
CA ASN A 13 -5.14 -6.71 11.83
C ASN A 13 -6.18 -6.04 10.92
N GLU A 14 -7.10 -5.27 11.50
CA GLU A 14 -8.11 -4.56 10.73
C GLU A 14 -7.50 -3.43 9.89
N VAL A 15 -6.63 -2.60 10.46
CA VAL A 15 -5.91 -1.58 9.69
C VAL A 15 -5.05 -2.22 8.60
N SER A 16 -4.45 -3.39 8.86
CA SER A 16 -3.66 -4.13 7.86
C SER A 16 -4.53 -4.64 6.70
N ARG A 17 -5.74 -5.13 6.97
CA ARG A 17 -6.71 -5.52 5.94
C ARG A 17 -7.17 -4.33 5.09
N GLN A 18 -7.43 -3.20 5.73
CA GLN A 18 -7.78 -1.97 5.02
C GLN A 18 -6.65 -1.52 4.10
N LEU A 19 -5.41 -1.51 4.61
CA LEU A 19 -4.23 -1.16 3.82
C LEU A 19 -4.07 -2.08 2.60
N LEU A 20 -4.18 -3.40 2.80
CA LEU A 20 -4.09 -4.38 1.73
C LEU A 20 -5.20 -4.18 0.68
N SER A 21 -6.43 -3.96 1.14
CA SER A 21 -7.58 -3.69 0.25
C SER A 21 -7.36 -2.45 -0.62
N ARG A 22 -6.80 -1.38 -0.05
CA ARG A 22 -6.46 -0.17 -0.81
C ARG A 22 -5.33 -0.41 -1.82
N MET A 23 -4.29 -1.15 -1.44
CA MET A 23 -3.21 -1.53 -2.37
C MET A 23 -3.74 -2.33 -3.56
N LEU A 24 -4.61 -3.32 -3.30
CA LEU A 24 -5.22 -4.14 -4.35
C LEU A 24 -6.18 -3.33 -5.24
N ALA A 25 -6.92 -2.38 -4.69
CA ALA A 25 -7.78 -1.50 -5.48
C ALA A 25 -6.96 -0.65 -6.47
N ILE A 26 -5.82 -0.10 -6.03
CA ILE A 26 -4.91 0.65 -6.90
C ILE A 26 -4.34 -0.23 -8.02
N HIS A 27 -4.02 -1.50 -7.73
CA HIS A 27 -3.59 -2.46 -8.75
C HIS A 27 -4.68 -2.79 -9.78
N ARG A 28 -5.94 -2.85 -9.36
CA ARG A 28 -7.06 -3.06 -10.28
C ARG A 28 -7.25 -1.85 -11.17
N ASP A 29 -7.34 -0.66 -10.58
CA ASP A 29 -7.56 0.60 -11.31
C ASP A 29 -6.48 0.82 -12.39
N SER A 30 -5.22 0.51 -12.07
CA SER A 30 -4.08 0.63 -13.01
C SER A 30 -4.06 -0.41 -14.13
N LYS A 31 -4.77 -1.55 -14.00
CA LYS A 31 -4.91 -2.57 -15.07
C LYS A 31 -6.11 -2.31 -15.97
N THR A 32 -7.17 -1.67 -15.46
CA THR A 32 -8.42 -1.40 -16.20
C THR A 32 -8.41 -0.12 -17.02
N GLN A 33 -7.34 0.67 -17.01
CA GLN A 33 -7.20 1.80 -17.92
C GLN A 33 -6.54 1.33 -19.22
N PRO A 34 -7.29 1.06 -20.31
CA PRO A 34 -6.67 1.07 -21.62
C PRO A 34 -6.11 2.47 -21.86
N GLN A 35 -4.94 2.55 -22.49
CA GLN A 35 -4.38 3.78 -23.02
C GLN A 35 -5.30 4.30 -24.14
N VAL A 36 -6.49 4.78 -23.80
CA VAL A 36 -7.27 5.62 -24.68
C VAL A 36 -6.83 7.04 -24.33
N LEU A 37 -6.03 7.59 -25.24
CA LEU A 37 -5.80 9.02 -25.37
C LEU A 37 -7.15 9.69 -25.66
N ASP A 38 -7.98 9.88 -24.64
CA ASP A 38 -9.09 10.81 -24.71
C ASP A 38 -8.70 12.04 -23.89
N LEU A 39 -8.27 13.05 -24.63
CA LEU A 39 -7.95 14.40 -24.18
C LEU A 39 -9.25 15.10 -23.77
N ASP A 40 -9.89 14.71 -22.65
CA ASP A 40 -10.96 15.55 -22.08
C ASP A 40 -11.32 15.31 -20.59
N ILE A 41 -10.51 14.54 -19.85
CA ILE A 41 -10.65 14.50 -18.39
C ILE A 41 -9.60 15.45 -17.82
N SER A 42 -10.04 16.62 -17.34
CA SER A 42 -9.21 17.64 -16.70
C SER A 42 -8.16 16.99 -15.79
N GLU A 43 -6.88 17.18 -16.14
CA GLU A 43 -5.72 16.58 -15.46
C GLU A 43 -5.75 16.84 -13.94
N GLU A 44 -6.38 17.94 -13.51
CA GLU A 44 -6.59 18.30 -12.10
C GLU A 44 -7.47 17.30 -11.34
N GLN A 45 -8.54 16.77 -11.95
CA GLN A 45 -9.45 15.83 -11.27
C GLN A 45 -8.79 14.45 -11.07
N SER A 46 -7.97 14.02 -12.03
CA SER A 46 -7.21 12.77 -11.94
C SER A 46 -6.09 12.87 -10.90
N ALA A 47 -5.31 13.95 -10.94
CA ALA A 47 -4.22 14.19 -9.98
C ALA A 47 -4.74 14.29 -8.53
N ASN A 48 -5.88 14.94 -8.31
CA ASN A 48 -6.48 15.06 -6.98
C ASN A 48 -6.95 13.69 -6.43
N LYS A 49 -7.51 12.82 -7.28
CA LYS A 49 -7.95 11.48 -6.89
C LYS A 49 -6.78 10.56 -6.54
N GLU A 50 -5.68 10.64 -7.28
CA GLU A 50 -4.45 9.90 -6.98
C GLU A 50 -3.78 10.38 -5.69
N ASN A 51 -3.68 11.70 -5.50
CA ASN A 51 -3.13 12.29 -4.27
C ASN A 51 -3.94 11.87 -3.03
N LYS A 52 -5.27 11.85 -3.13
CA LYS A 52 -6.13 11.39 -2.03
C LYS A 52 -5.90 9.91 -1.70
N LYS A 53 -5.82 9.02 -2.70
CA LYS A 53 -5.53 7.59 -2.49
C LYS A 53 -4.15 7.38 -1.84
N SER A 54 -3.16 8.18 -2.25
CA SER A 54 -1.81 8.14 -1.66
C SER A 54 -1.83 8.59 -0.21
N ALA A 55 -2.52 9.69 0.10
CA ALA A 55 -2.65 10.19 1.48
C ALA A 55 -3.32 9.15 2.39
N GLU A 56 -4.40 8.53 1.94
CA GLU A 56 -5.11 7.48 2.69
C GLU A 56 -4.20 6.25 2.96
N LEU A 57 -3.35 5.84 2.01
CA LEU A 57 -2.36 4.78 2.23
C LEU A 57 -1.31 5.17 3.28
N THR A 58 -0.82 6.42 3.21
CA THR A 58 0.16 6.94 4.16
C THR A 58 -0.42 6.98 5.57
N GLU A 59 -1.66 7.48 5.73
CA GLU A 59 -2.37 7.53 7.01
C GLU A 59 -2.56 6.14 7.61
N LEU A 60 -3.05 5.17 6.82
CA LEU A 60 -3.22 3.78 7.29
C LEU A 60 -1.90 3.14 7.70
N THR A 61 -0.83 3.39 6.94
CA THR A 61 0.52 2.88 7.26
C THR A 61 1.04 3.47 8.57
N GLN A 62 0.90 4.78 8.75
CA GLN A 62 1.29 5.46 10.00
C GLN A 62 0.47 4.96 11.18
N LYS A 63 -0.86 4.86 11.04
CA LYS A 63 -1.75 4.33 12.07
C LYS A 63 -1.31 2.93 12.49
N ARG A 64 -1.06 2.04 11.52
CA ARG A 64 -0.58 0.68 11.79
C ARG A 64 0.73 0.69 12.57
N GLN A 65 1.70 1.51 12.16
CA GLN A 65 3.00 1.58 12.82
C GLN A 65 2.88 2.04 14.27
N ILE A 66 2.04 3.05 14.54
CA ILE A 66 1.79 3.56 15.89
C ILE A 66 1.17 2.45 16.75
N LEU A 67 0.17 1.74 16.25
CA LEU A 67 -0.49 0.65 16.98
C LEU A 67 0.48 -0.50 17.31
N ILE A 68 1.29 -0.92 16.33
CA ILE A 68 2.30 -1.98 16.54
C ILE A 68 3.31 -1.53 17.60
N THR A 69 3.82 -0.31 17.49
CA THR A 69 4.80 0.24 18.44
C THR A 69 4.21 0.29 19.84
N LYS A 70 2.94 0.72 19.96
CA LYS A 70 2.22 0.75 21.23
C LYS A 70 2.04 -0.65 21.82
N LEU A 71 1.59 -1.61 21.00
CA LEU A 71 1.38 -3.00 21.43
C LEU A 71 2.65 -3.59 22.05
N PHE A 72 3.80 -3.47 21.37
CA PHE A 72 5.07 -4.03 21.86
C PHE A 72 5.67 -3.26 23.04
N LYS A 73 5.29 -1.99 23.22
CA LYS A 73 5.70 -1.21 24.39
C LYS A 73 4.90 -1.61 25.64
N GLU A 74 3.63 -1.97 25.47
CA GLU A 74 2.69 -2.18 26.58
C GLU A 74 2.46 -3.67 26.90
N SER A 75 2.78 -4.59 25.99
CA SER A 75 2.51 -6.03 26.15
C SER A 75 3.76 -6.82 26.53
N THR A 76 3.57 -7.84 27.38
CA THR A 76 4.58 -8.86 27.66
C THR A 76 4.52 -10.00 26.64
N ALA A 77 5.57 -10.81 26.55
CA ALA A 77 5.59 -11.99 25.69
C ALA A 77 4.48 -13.01 26.04
N GLU A 78 4.16 -13.16 27.33
CA GLU A 78 3.10 -14.03 27.80
C GLU A 78 1.72 -13.58 27.28
N ASN A 79 1.42 -12.27 27.37
CA ASN A 79 0.15 -11.71 26.86
C ASN A 79 0.03 -11.83 25.34
N LEU A 80 1.14 -11.76 24.60
CA LEU A 80 1.13 -11.96 23.15
C LEU A 80 0.92 -13.44 22.81
N ASN A 81 1.50 -14.34 23.58
CA ASN A 81 1.35 -15.79 23.38
C ASN A 81 -0.07 -16.28 23.67
N THR A 82 -0.79 -15.66 24.62
CA THR A 82 -2.20 -15.99 24.85
C THR A 82 -3.10 -15.66 23.65
N GLU A 83 -2.68 -14.73 22.80
CA GLU A 83 -3.39 -14.30 21.59
C GLU A 83 -2.68 -14.78 20.31
N SER A 84 -2.05 -15.96 20.35
CA SER A 84 -1.20 -16.50 19.27
C SER A 84 -1.89 -16.50 17.90
N ASP A 85 -3.17 -16.85 17.83
CA ASP A 85 -3.93 -16.86 16.57
C ASP A 85 -4.04 -15.46 15.93
N LEU A 86 -4.22 -14.41 16.75
CA LEU A 86 -4.29 -13.04 16.27
C LEU A 86 -2.91 -12.52 15.85
N LEU A 87 -1.86 -12.95 16.56
CA LEU A 87 -0.47 -12.63 16.21
C LEU A 87 -0.07 -13.31 14.88
N GLN A 88 -0.44 -14.57 14.68
CA GLN A 88 -0.22 -15.27 13.41
C GLN A 88 -0.94 -14.58 12.25
N LYS A 89 -2.19 -14.13 12.46
CA LYS A 89 -2.91 -13.31 11.46
C LYS A 89 -2.17 -12.01 11.15
N MET A 90 -1.60 -11.34 12.16
CA MET A 90 -0.79 -10.13 11.95
C MET A 90 0.43 -10.40 11.08
N ILE A 91 1.12 -11.51 11.31
CA ILE A 91 2.30 -11.93 10.53
C ILE A 91 1.92 -12.28 9.09
N ALA A 92 0.82 -13.00 8.90
CA ALA A 92 0.31 -13.35 7.56
C ALA A 92 -0.03 -12.09 6.77
N LEU A 93 -0.76 -11.14 7.38
CA LEU A 93 -1.09 -9.86 6.75
C LEU A 93 0.15 -9.02 6.44
N ASP A 94 1.17 -9.02 7.30
CA ASP A 94 2.44 -8.33 7.04
C ASP A 94 3.19 -8.92 5.84
N SER A 95 3.15 -10.24 5.70
CA SER A 95 3.72 -10.97 4.57
C SER A 95 3.01 -10.62 3.25
N GLU A 96 1.68 -10.58 3.27
CA GLU A 96 0.87 -10.19 2.10
C GLU A 96 1.10 -8.72 1.70
N LEU A 97 1.15 -7.81 2.67
CA LEU A 97 1.46 -6.40 2.45
C LEU A 97 2.85 -6.23 1.83
N THR A 98 3.86 -6.92 2.35
CA THR A 98 5.23 -6.89 1.84
C THR A 98 5.31 -7.42 0.41
N ALA A 99 4.64 -8.54 0.13
CA ALA A 99 4.57 -9.11 -1.21
C ALA A 99 3.94 -8.11 -2.21
N ASN A 100 2.81 -7.49 -1.84
CA ASN A 100 2.16 -6.50 -2.69
C ASN A 100 3.00 -5.23 -2.87
N ALA A 101 3.69 -4.77 -1.83
CA ALA A 101 4.60 -3.63 -1.93
C ALA A 101 5.76 -3.90 -2.90
N LYS A 102 6.32 -5.12 -2.86
CA LYS A 102 7.36 -5.55 -3.80
C LYS A 102 6.85 -5.57 -5.24
N LEU A 103 5.65 -6.09 -5.48
CA LEU A 103 5.01 -6.09 -6.79
C LEU A 103 4.76 -4.66 -7.30
N SER A 104 4.24 -3.76 -6.44
CA SER A 104 4.07 -2.34 -6.77
C SER A 104 5.38 -1.69 -7.19
N LYS A 105 6.45 -1.92 -6.42
CA LYS A 105 7.79 -1.36 -6.71
C LYS A 105 8.32 -1.86 -8.07
N GLN A 106 8.14 -3.14 -8.38
CA GLN A 106 8.52 -3.71 -9.66
C GLN A 106 7.73 -3.09 -10.82
N ALA A 107 6.41 -2.94 -10.67
CA ALA A 107 5.55 -2.33 -11.68
C ALA A 107 5.96 -0.87 -11.97
N ILE A 108 6.16 -0.06 -10.92
CA ILE A 108 6.62 1.33 -11.05
C ILE A 108 7.98 1.38 -11.74
N THR A 109 8.92 0.52 -11.32
CA THR A 109 10.27 0.45 -11.93
C THR A 109 10.17 0.16 -13.43
N ALA A 110 9.33 -0.80 -13.83
CA ALA A 110 9.12 -1.13 -15.24
C ALA A 110 8.54 0.06 -16.04
N GLN A 111 7.56 0.78 -15.48
CA GLN A 111 6.99 1.97 -16.10
C GLN A 111 8.03 3.09 -16.26
N VAL A 112 8.82 3.37 -15.22
CA VAL A 112 9.89 4.38 -15.26
C VAL A 112 10.93 4.04 -16.33
N ILE A 113 11.32 2.76 -16.46
CA ILE A 113 12.23 2.31 -17.52
C ILE A 113 11.61 2.53 -18.91
N LYS A 114 10.32 2.20 -19.09
CA LYS A 114 9.60 2.41 -20.36
C LYS A 114 9.57 3.89 -20.74
N ILE A 115 9.26 4.78 -19.79
CA ILE A 115 9.26 6.24 -20.00
C ILE A 115 10.66 6.74 -20.37
N LYS A 116 11.71 6.29 -19.66
CA LYS A 116 13.09 6.68 -19.96
C LYS A 116 13.51 6.27 -21.37
N LYS A 117 13.15 5.06 -21.80
CA LYS A 117 13.40 4.57 -23.17
C LYS A 117 12.62 5.40 -24.20
N SER A 118 11.35 5.69 -23.96
CA SER A 118 10.52 6.52 -24.84
C SER A 118 11.11 7.92 -25.01
N LYS A 119 11.48 8.60 -23.91
CA LYS A 119 12.11 9.93 -23.97
C LYS A 119 13.44 9.93 -24.75
N LYS A 120 14.23 8.86 -24.65
CA LYS A 120 15.47 8.70 -25.43
C LYS A 120 15.16 8.62 -26.93
N VAL A 121 14.15 7.84 -27.32
CA VAL A 121 13.71 7.72 -28.72
C VAL A 121 13.22 9.08 -29.25
N THR A 122 12.31 9.75 -28.53
CA THR A 122 11.77 11.06 -28.96
C THR A 122 12.88 12.11 -29.16
N LYS A 123 13.88 12.16 -28.27
CA LYS A 123 15.03 13.08 -28.42
C LYS A 123 15.91 12.77 -29.63
N SER A 124 16.05 11.50 -30.00
CA SER A 124 16.79 11.10 -31.20
C SER A 124 16.05 11.51 -32.48
N TYR A 125 14.73 11.37 -32.51
CA TYR A 125 13.92 11.80 -33.66
C TYR A 125 13.82 13.32 -33.80
N GLN A 126 13.82 14.09 -32.70
CA GLN A 126 13.85 15.57 -32.77
C GLN A 126 15.16 16.16 -33.33
N LYS A 127 16.21 15.34 -33.53
CA LYS A 127 17.47 15.78 -34.15
C LYS A 127 17.48 15.65 -35.67
N TYR A 128 16.50 14.97 -36.25
CA TYR A 128 16.29 14.83 -37.69
C TYR A 128 15.02 15.58 -38.10
#